data_AF-A0A660UIJ6-F1
#
_entry.id   AF-A0A660UIJ6-F1
#
_cell.length_a   1.000
_cell.length_b   1.000
_cell.length_c   1.000
_cell.angle_alpha   90.00
_cell.angle_beta   90.00
_cell.angle_gamma   90.00
#
_symmetry.space_group_name_H-M   'P 1'
#
loop_
_entity.id
_entity.type
_entity.pdbx_description
1 polymer ?
#
loop_
_entity_poly.entity_id
_entity_poly.type
_entity_poly.pdbx_seq_one_letter_code
_entity_poly.pdbx_strand_id
1 'polypeptide(L)'
;MRRVFAGKRVFGGLLVLMICAAACSGVSSTITRHGAAGVLLKGETDKTTISSEGTITLSRATRRMDLGDYLDDVWAINTIVADCAGAVYLGTSPNGEIIKYACGKAKRLYPAGWEEMKQKASEDPNAAEPLTNEHVFAMAIDGQGRLLAGVSGDDCRLLRFCGRACETLFSAEGVRY
;
A
#
# COMPACT_ATOMS: atom_id res chain seq x y z
N MET A 1 -17.35 27.64 55.57
CA MET A 1 -16.12 27.02 55.01
C MET A 1 -15.83 27.60 53.63
N ARG A 2 -14.80 28.47 53.49
CA ARG A 2 -14.36 29.03 52.20
C ARG A 2 -13.25 28.14 51.63
N ARG A 3 -13.46 27.53 50.46
CA ARG A 3 -12.38 26.88 49.70
C ARG A 3 -11.69 27.93 48.83
N VAL A 4 -10.46 28.29 49.19
CA VAL A 4 -9.55 29.09 48.37
C VAL A 4 -8.94 28.15 47.32
N PHE A 5 -9.35 28.27 46.06
CA PHE A 5 -8.67 27.59 44.96
C PHE A 5 -7.38 28.35 44.61
N ALA A 6 -6.25 27.66 44.74
CA ALA A 6 -4.91 28.18 44.49
C ALA A 6 -4.69 28.47 43.00
N GLY A 7 -4.77 29.75 42.61
CA GLY A 7 -4.52 30.26 41.26
C GLY A 7 -3.04 30.29 40.83
N LYS A 8 -2.25 29.24 41.11
CA LYS A 8 -0.81 29.20 40.78
C LYS A 8 -0.41 28.19 39.68
N ARG A 9 -1.34 27.41 39.12
CA ARG A 9 -1.01 26.35 38.14
C ARG A 9 -1.33 26.69 36.68
N VAL A 10 -2.04 27.79 36.39
CA VAL A 10 -2.44 28.15 35.02
C VAL A 10 -1.38 28.99 34.30
N PHE A 11 -0.57 29.77 35.04
CA PHE A 11 0.40 30.69 34.43
C PHE A 11 1.64 30.01 33.84
N GLY A 12 2.02 28.82 34.35
CA GLY A 12 3.18 28.08 33.85
C GLY A 12 2.98 27.43 32.48
N GLY A 13 1.75 26.99 32.16
CA GLY A 13 1.44 26.33 30.89
C GLY A 13 1.47 27.28 29.69
N LEU A 14 1.06 28.53 29.88
CA LEU A 14 1.02 29.53 28.81
C LEU A 14 2.43 29.96 28.36
N LEU A 15 3.38 30.05 29.30
CA LEU A 15 4.76 30.42 29.02
C LEU A 15 5.50 29.32 28.22
N VAL A 16 5.24 28.04 28.51
CA VAL A 16 5.82 26.91 27.77
C VAL A 16 5.29 26.85 26.34
N LEU A 17 3.99 27.12 26.13
CA LEU A 17 3.39 27.19 24.79
C LEU A 17 3.98 28.33 23.94
N MET A 18 4.25 29.49 24.54
CA MET A 18 4.89 30.63 23.85
C MET A 18 6.34 30.33 23.44
N ILE A 19 7.10 29.62 24.28
CA ILE A 19 8.50 29.26 23.98
C ILE A 19 8.56 28.23 22.84
N CYS A 20 7.63 27.26 22.80
CA CYS A 20 7.57 26.28 21.71
C CYS A 20 7.18 26.91 20.36
N ALA A 21 6.37 27.96 20.35
CA ALA A 21 5.98 28.65 19.11
C ALA A 21 7.14 29.45 18.48
N ALA A 22 8.08 29.95 19.30
CA ALA A 22 9.23 30.73 18.84
C ALA A 22 10.33 29.87 18.18
N ALA A 23 10.27 28.54 18.31
CA ALA A 23 11.26 27.60 17.75
C ALA A 23 10.95 27.15 16.31
N CYS A 24 9.90 27.70 15.67
CA CYS A 24 9.63 27.42 14.26
C CYS A 24 10.61 28.19 13.37
N SER A 25 11.71 27.53 12.99
CA SER A 25 12.62 28.00 11.94
C SER A 25 11.83 28.26 10.65
N GLY A 26 11.74 29.54 10.25
CA GLY A 26 11.10 29.94 9.01
C GLY A 26 11.78 29.31 7.80
N VAL A 27 10.98 28.82 6.85
CA VAL A 27 11.51 28.33 5.58
C VAL A 27 12.07 29.51 4.78
N SER A 28 13.35 29.44 4.43
CA SER A 28 13.99 30.45 3.57
C SER A 28 13.93 29.97 2.12
N SER A 29 13.34 30.78 1.25
CA SER A 29 13.31 30.50 -0.19
C SER A 29 14.65 30.89 -0.81
N THR A 30 15.29 29.94 -1.50
CA THR A 30 16.47 30.23 -2.33
C THR A 30 16.07 30.20 -3.80
N ILE A 31 16.41 31.25 -4.55
CA ILE A 31 16.23 31.29 -6.01
C ILE A 31 17.57 30.93 -6.64
N THR A 32 17.65 29.73 -7.22
CA THR A 32 18.83 29.24 -7.94
C THR A 32 18.58 29.31 -9.44
N ARG A 33 19.53 29.87 -10.20
CA ARG A 33 19.48 29.90 -11.67
C ARG A 33 20.54 28.97 -12.25
N HIS A 34 20.12 28.00 -13.05
CA HIS A 34 21.02 27.12 -13.80
C HIS A 34 21.23 27.68 -15.21
N GLY A 35 22.48 27.77 -15.66
CA GLY A 35 22.84 28.32 -16.99
C GLY A 35 22.83 27.30 -18.13
N ALA A 36 22.69 26.01 -17.84
CA ALA A 36 22.70 24.94 -18.83
C ALA A 36 21.88 23.73 -18.38
N ALA A 37 21.18 23.07 -19.31
CA ALA A 37 20.36 21.88 -19.03
C ALA A 37 21.18 20.73 -18.41
N GLY A 38 22.44 20.56 -18.84
CA GLY A 38 23.33 19.52 -18.30
C GLY A 38 23.68 19.68 -16.81
N VAL A 39 23.44 20.84 -16.20
CA VAL A 39 23.58 21.02 -14.74
C VAL A 39 22.33 20.57 -14.01
N LEU A 40 21.14 20.85 -14.56
CA LEU A 40 19.86 20.42 -14.00
C LEU A 40 19.75 18.89 -13.99
N LEU A 41 20.18 18.22 -15.06
CA LEU A 41 20.14 16.76 -15.21
C LEU A 41 21.03 15.98 -14.24
N LYS A 42 21.98 16.64 -13.57
CA LYS A 42 22.84 16.03 -12.56
C LYS A 42 22.21 16.03 -11.17
N GLY A 43 21.09 16.72 -10.98
CA GLY A 43 20.40 16.78 -9.70
C GLY A 43 19.61 15.50 -9.40
N GLU A 44 19.49 15.17 -8.12
CA GLU A 44 18.60 14.12 -7.64
C GLU A 44 17.30 14.75 -7.12
N THR A 45 16.18 14.11 -7.40
CA THR A 45 14.87 14.50 -6.87
C THR A 45 14.66 13.90 -5.49
N ASP A 46 14.49 14.74 -4.46
CA ASP A 46 13.97 14.31 -3.15
C ASP A 46 12.67 15.06 -2.88
N LYS A 47 11.59 14.32 -2.55
CA LYS A 47 10.28 14.90 -2.21
C LYS A 47 9.77 15.88 -3.27
N THR A 48 9.90 15.50 -4.55
CA THR A 48 9.38 16.30 -5.67
C THR A 48 8.64 15.45 -6.67
N THR A 49 7.64 16.02 -7.34
CA THR A 49 6.99 15.44 -8.53
C THR A 49 7.39 16.26 -9.75
N ILE A 50 7.65 15.58 -10.88
CA ILE A 50 7.91 16.20 -12.18
C ILE A 50 6.77 15.82 -13.13
N SER A 51 6.07 16.80 -13.68
CA SER A 51 4.99 16.56 -14.66
C SER A 51 5.53 16.49 -16.10
N SER A 52 4.72 15.97 -17.03
CA SER A 52 5.04 15.93 -18.47
C SER A 52 5.29 17.32 -19.08
N GLU A 53 4.71 18.36 -18.47
CA GLU A 53 4.86 19.76 -18.87
C GLU A 53 6.15 20.38 -18.31
N GLY A 54 6.97 19.61 -17.59
CA GLY A 54 8.21 20.09 -16.98
C GLY A 54 8.02 20.87 -15.68
N THR A 55 6.84 20.79 -15.05
CA THR A 55 6.59 21.46 -13.76
C THR A 55 7.16 20.62 -12.63
N ILE A 56 7.94 21.23 -11.74
CA ILE A 56 8.49 20.61 -10.53
C ILE A 56 7.77 21.16 -9.31
N THR A 57 7.19 20.28 -8.50
CA THR A 57 6.49 20.64 -7.26
C THR A 57 7.03 19.85 -6.08
N LEU A 58 6.90 20.39 -4.87
CA LEU A 58 7.14 19.63 -3.64
C LEU A 58 6.08 18.53 -3.50
N SER A 59 6.52 17.35 -3.07
CA SER A 59 5.70 16.16 -2.91
C SER A 59 6.14 15.38 -1.68
N ARG A 60 5.39 14.33 -1.33
CA ARG A 60 5.80 13.40 -0.28
C ARG A 60 6.96 12.53 -0.77
N ALA A 61 7.85 12.15 0.14
CA ALA A 61 8.81 11.10 -0.17
C ALA A 61 8.05 9.79 -0.43
N THR A 62 8.25 9.21 -1.60
CA THR A 62 7.77 7.86 -1.92
C THR A 62 8.88 6.86 -1.65
N ARG A 63 8.54 5.66 -1.19
CA ARG A 63 9.48 4.55 -1.09
C ARG A 63 9.02 3.46 -2.04
N ARG A 64 9.97 2.84 -2.74
CA ARG A 64 9.69 1.64 -3.51
C ARG A 64 9.28 0.52 -2.54
N MET A 65 8.21 -0.16 -2.89
CA MET A 65 7.76 -1.36 -2.21
C MET A 65 8.43 -2.53 -2.90
N ASP A 66 9.32 -3.22 -2.19
CA ASP A 66 9.96 -4.42 -2.73
C ASP A 66 8.97 -5.59 -2.61
N LEU A 67 8.49 -6.06 -3.76
CA LEU A 67 7.59 -7.21 -3.86
C LEU A 67 8.33 -8.47 -4.32
N GLY A 68 9.66 -8.45 -4.46
CA GLY A 68 10.43 -9.56 -5.02
C GLY A 68 9.84 -10.06 -6.34
N ASP A 69 9.83 -11.38 -6.50
CA ASP A 69 9.39 -12.07 -7.73
C ASP A 69 7.86 -12.29 -7.75
N TYR A 70 7.10 -11.75 -6.78
CA TYR A 70 5.65 -11.92 -6.73
C TYR A 70 4.89 -11.22 -7.87
N LEU A 71 5.56 -10.40 -8.68
CA LEU A 71 4.96 -9.70 -9.81
C LEU A 71 5.31 -10.31 -11.17
N ASP A 72 6.16 -11.34 -11.24
CA ASP A 72 6.66 -11.87 -12.50
C ASP A 72 5.54 -12.40 -13.41
N ASP A 73 4.49 -12.99 -12.81
CA ASP A 73 3.32 -13.52 -13.53
C ASP A 73 2.07 -12.64 -13.38
N VAL A 74 2.23 -11.43 -12.84
CA VAL A 74 1.13 -10.49 -12.60
C VAL A 74 1.01 -9.55 -13.78
N TRP A 75 -0.13 -9.60 -14.47
CA TRP A 75 -0.42 -8.69 -15.58
C TRP A 75 -0.87 -7.32 -15.09
N ALA A 76 -1.60 -7.29 -13.98
CA ALA A 76 -2.13 -6.05 -13.44
C ALA A 76 -2.34 -6.15 -11.92
N ILE A 77 -2.09 -5.03 -11.25
CA ILE A 77 -2.58 -4.76 -9.90
C ILE A 77 -3.88 -3.97 -10.06
N ASN A 78 -5.02 -4.62 -9.83
CA ASN A 78 -6.32 -3.98 -10.04
C ASN A 78 -6.76 -3.17 -8.83
N THR A 79 -6.32 -3.57 -7.63
CA THR A 79 -6.79 -2.97 -6.38
C THR A 79 -5.72 -3.02 -5.29
N ILE A 80 -5.71 -1.98 -4.46
CA ILE A 80 -4.78 -1.82 -3.34
C ILE A 80 -5.58 -1.33 -2.13
N VAL A 81 -5.43 -2.00 -0.99
CA VAL A 81 -6.01 -1.55 0.28
C VAL A 81 -4.95 -1.60 1.37
N ALA A 82 -5.03 -0.68 2.34
CA ALA A 82 -4.18 -0.69 3.52
C ALA A 82 -5.00 -0.91 4.79
N ASP A 83 -4.46 -1.65 5.75
CA ASP A 83 -5.05 -1.75 7.09
C ASP A 83 -4.49 -0.68 8.06
N CYS A 84 -5.10 -0.58 9.24
CA CYS A 84 -4.70 0.39 10.26
C CYS A 84 -3.34 0.09 10.90
N ALA A 85 -2.82 -1.14 10.73
CA ALA A 85 -1.48 -1.53 11.16
C ALA A 85 -0.40 -1.18 10.12
N GLY A 86 -0.80 -0.65 8.96
CA GLY A 86 0.09 -0.23 7.89
C GLY A 86 0.51 -1.37 6.95
N ALA A 87 -0.16 -2.53 6.98
CA ALA A 87 0.01 -3.51 5.94
C ALA A 87 -0.76 -3.10 4.68
N VAL A 88 -0.18 -3.32 3.52
CA VAL A 88 -0.77 -3.06 2.21
C VAL A 88 -1.06 -4.38 1.53
N TYR A 89 -2.24 -4.50 0.93
CA TYR A 89 -2.69 -5.68 0.21
C TYR A 89 -2.91 -5.30 -1.25
N LEU A 90 -2.40 -6.11 -2.16
CA LEU A 90 -2.50 -5.91 -3.60
C LEU A 90 -3.33 -7.06 -4.19
N GLY A 91 -4.42 -6.74 -4.87
CA GLY A 91 -5.25 -7.69 -5.59
C GLY A 91 -4.90 -7.64 -7.07
N THR A 92 -4.68 -8.80 -7.67
CA THR A 92 -4.02 -8.91 -8.97
C THR A 92 -4.80 -9.73 -9.99
N SER A 93 -4.32 -9.65 -11.23
CA SER A 93 -4.66 -10.46 -12.40
C SER A 93 -3.38 -11.06 -12.98
N PRO A 94 -3.43 -12.19 -13.70
CA PRO A 94 -4.62 -12.99 -14.07
C PRO A 94 -4.84 -14.20 -13.17
N ASN A 95 -4.05 -14.33 -12.10
CA ASN A 95 -4.04 -15.52 -11.25
C ASN A 95 -4.74 -15.32 -9.90
N GLY A 96 -5.51 -14.25 -9.78
CA GLY A 96 -6.30 -13.92 -8.59
C GLY A 96 -5.45 -13.64 -7.35
N GLU A 97 -4.15 -13.36 -7.50
CA GLU A 97 -3.26 -13.34 -6.33
C GLU A 97 -3.55 -12.15 -5.42
N ILE A 98 -3.46 -12.41 -4.12
CA ILE A 98 -3.47 -11.37 -3.09
C ILE A 98 -2.10 -11.37 -2.42
N ILE A 99 -1.36 -10.29 -2.62
CA ILE A 99 -0.03 -10.09 -2.03
C ILE A 99 -0.17 -9.15 -0.84
N LYS A 100 0.33 -9.55 0.32
CA LYS A 100 0.44 -8.70 1.51
C LYS A 100 1.86 -8.17 1.63
N TYR A 101 2.00 -6.86 1.74
CA TYR A 101 3.23 -6.19 2.11
C TYR A 101 3.12 -5.62 3.53
N ALA A 102 4.01 -6.06 4.41
CA ALA A 102 4.08 -5.56 5.78
C ALA A 102 5.53 -5.58 6.28
N CYS A 103 5.92 -4.59 7.07
CA CYS A 103 7.26 -4.52 7.67
C CYS A 103 8.41 -4.69 6.67
N GLY A 104 8.27 -4.14 5.45
CA GLY A 104 9.30 -4.22 4.41
C GLY A 104 9.35 -5.55 3.66
N LYS A 105 8.37 -6.45 3.84
CA LYS A 105 8.36 -7.78 3.22
C LYS A 105 7.02 -8.06 2.56
N ALA A 106 7.08 -8.58 1.34
CA ALA A 106 5.94 -9.12 0.64
C ALA A 106 5.72 -10.61 0.97
N LYS A 107 4.47 -11.06 0.91
CA LYS A 107 4.06 -12.45 1.02
C LYS A 107 2.75 -12.67 0.28
N ARG A 108 2.65 -13.73 -0.52
CA ARG A 108 1.37 -14.20 -1.07
C ARG A 108 0.44 -14.72 0.03
N LEU A 109 -0.79 -14.23 0.07
CA LEU A 109 -1.88 -14.70 0.93
C LEU A 109 -2.87 -15.62 0.21
N TYR A 110 -3.06 -15.41 -1.09
CA TYR A 110 -3.99 -16.16 -1.92
C TYR A 110 -3.45 -16.26 -3.36
N PRO A 111 -3.69 -17.36 -4.09
CA PRO A 111 -4.30 -18.60 -3.59
C PRO A 111 -3.36 -19.36 -2.64
N ALA A 112 -3.93 -20.20 -1.78
CA ALA A 112 -3.15 -21.13 -0.98
C ALA A 112 -2.56 -22.22 -1.90
N GLY A 113 -1.31 -22.63 -1.67
CA GLY A 113 -0.68 -23.70 -2.45
C GLY A 113 -0.18 -23.30 -3.85
N TRP A 114 -0.05 -22.00 -4.16
CA TRP A 114 0.49 -21.56 -5.46
C TRP A 114 1.83 -22.20 -5.83
N GLU A 115 2.75 -22.29 -4.87
CA GLU A 115 4.07 -22.90 -5.09
C GLU A 115 3.95 -24.38 -5.50
N GLU A 116 3.01 -25.11 -4.90
CA GLU A 116 2.74 -26.51 -5.25
C GLU A 116 2.14 -26.63 -6.65
N MET A 117 1.30 -25.67 -7.07
CA MET A 117 0.75 -25.62 -8.43
C MET A 117 1.85 -25.32 -9.47
N LYS A 118 2.73 -24.36 -9.20
CA LYS A 118 3.88 -24.06 -10.05
C LYS A 118 4.83 -25.25 -10.17
N GLN A 119 5.11 -25.94 -9.07
CA GLN A 119 5.99 -27.10 -9.08
C GLN A 119 5.41 -28.26 -9.90
N LYS A 120 4.12 -28.53 -9.79
CA LYS A 120 3.47 -29.55 -10.63
C LYS A 120 3.49 -29.21 -12.11
N ALA A 121 3.34 -27.93 -12.47
CA ALA A 121 3.43 -27.50 -13.86
C ALA A 121 4.86 -27.64 -14.42
N SER A 122 5.89 -27.42 -13.61
CA SER A 122 7.28 -27.54 -14.07
C SER A 122 7.79 -28.98 -14.22
N GLU A 123 7.06 -29.98 -13.69
CA GLU A 123 7.36 -31.41 -13.91
C GLU A 123 7.07 -31.87 -15.35
N ASP A 124 6.17 -31.18 -16.07
CA ASP A 124 5.92 -31.42 -17.49
C ASP A 124 6.64 -30.36 -18.34
N PRO A 125 7.68 -30.71 -19.11
CA PRO A 125 8.44 -29.75 -19.91
C PRO A 125 7.63 -29.12 -21.06
N ASN A 126 6.43 -29.62 -21.35
CA ASN A 126 5.51 -29.04 -22.32
C ASN A 126 4.32 -28.31 -21.68
N ALA A 127 4.19 -28.32 -20.35
CA ALA A 127 3.10 -27.61 -19.69
C ALA A 127 3.30 -26.10 -19.80
N ALA A 128 2.22 -25.41 -20.16
CA ALA A 128 2.16 -23.97 -20.03
C ALA A 128 2.21 -23.57 -18.55
N GLU A 129 2.72 -22.37 -18.28
CA GLU A 129 2.66 -21.77 -16.95
C GLU A 129 1.22 -21.79 -16.40
N PRO A 130 1.02 -22.05 -15.09
CA PRO A 130 -0.32 -22.07 -14.50
C PRO A 130 -1.03 -20.72 -14.72
N LEU A 131 -2.15 -20.76 -15.43
CA LEU A 131 -3.02 -19.61 -15.63
C LEU A 131 -4.42 -19.95 -15.11
N THR A 132 -4.85 -19.32 -14.01
CA THR A 132 -6.17 -19.59 -13.43
C THR A 132 -7.26 -18.69 -14.01
N ASN A 133 -6.88 -17.57 -14.64
CA ASN A 133 -7.81 -16.56 -15.14
C ASN A 133 -8.81 -16.07 -14.07
N GLU A 134 -8.30 -15.93 -12.84
CA GLU A 134 -8.99 -15.35 -11.70
C GLU A 134 -8.51 -13.91 -11.50
N HIS A 135 -9.40 -13.03 -11.05
CA HIS A 135 -9.06 -11.61 -10.89
C HIS A 135 -9.59 -11.07 -9.57
N VAL A 136 -8.76 -10.30 -8.87
CA VAL A 136 -9.19 -9.58 -7.67
C VAL A 136 -9.44 -8.13 -8.05
N PHE A 137 -10.70 -7.73 -8.20
CA PHE A 137 -11.07 -6.35 -8.57
C PHE A 137 -11.44 -5.48 -7.38
N ALA A 138 -11.91 -6.08 -6.28
CA ALA A 138 -12.39 -5.35 -5.13
C ALA A 138 -11.84 -5.96 -3.83
N MET A 139 -11.30 -5.10 -2.97
CA MET A 139 -10.89 -5.45 -1.61
C MET A 139 -11.31 -4.36 -0.62
N ALA A 140 -11.56 -4.76 0.62
CA ALA A 140 -11.87 -3.84 1.71
C ALA A 140 -11.35 -4.37 3.04
N ILE A 141 -11.14 -3.47 4.01
CA ILE A 141 -10.91 -3.84 5.40
C ILE A 141 -12.24 -3.66 6.15
N ASP A 142 -12.73 -4.70 6.80
CA ASP A 142 -13.96 -4.63 7.58
C ASP A 142 -13.76 -3.92 8.93
N GLY A 143 -14.86 -3.70 9.66
CA GLY A 143 -14.83 -3.02 10.96
C GLY A 143 -14.04 -3.76 12.06
N GLN A 144 -13.64 -5.01 11.82
CA GLN A 144 -12.79 -5.81 12.72
C GLN A 144 -11.33 -5.87 12.25
N GLY A 145 -10.96 -5.14 11.19
CA GLY A 145 -9.61 -5.13 10.65
C GLY A 145 -9.28 -6.33 9.76
N ARG A 146 -10.29 -7.08 9.29
CA ARG A 146 -10.10 -8.25 8.43
C ARG A 146 -10.20 -7.85 6.96
N LEU A 147 -9.39 -8.48 6.13
CA LEU A 147 -9.45 -8.27 4.68
C LEU A 147 -10.65 -9.04 4.10
N LEU A 148 -11.45 -8.35 3.28
CA LEU A 148 -12.44 -8.91 2.38
C LEU A 148 -11.92 -8.76 0.94
N ALA A 149 -12.10 -9.79 0.12
CA ALA A 149 -11.72 -9.76 -1.29
C ALA A 149 -12.77 -10.43 -2.17
N GLY A 150 -13.17 -9.74 -3.24
CA GLY A 150 -13.94 -10.34 -4.33
C GLY A 150 -13.00 -10.92 -5.38
N VAL A 151 -13.11 -12.21 -5.62
CA VAL A 151 -12.30 -12.96 -6.59
C VAL A 151 -13.22 -13.46 -7.70
N SER A 152 -12.95 -13.07 -8.95
CA SER A 152 -13.62 -13.62 -10.14
C SER A 152 -12.96 -14.93 -10.58
N GLY A 153 -13.56 -15.60 -11.56
CA GLY A 153 -13.10 -16.87 -12.10
C GLY A 153 -14.29 -17.65 -12.63
N ASP A 154 -14.20 -18.98 -12.60
CA ASP A 154 -15.33 -19.86 -12.88
C ASP A 154 -16.49 -19.63 -11.90
N ASP A 155 -16.14 -19.43 -10.63
CA ASP A 155 -17.06 -19.00 -9.56
C ASP A 155 -16.63 -17.66 -8.99
N CYS A 156 -17.56 -16.71 -8.93
CA CYS A 156 -17.34 -15.46 -8.22
C CYS A 156 -17.45 -15.71 -6.70
N ARG A 157 -16.38 -15.38 -5.97
CA ARG A 157 -16.28 -15.63 -4.53
C ARG A 157 -16.02 -14.34 -3.76
N LEU A 158 -16.69 -14.20 -2.61
CA LEU A 158 -16.33 -13.24 -1.58
C LEU A 158 -15.57 -13.96 -0.49
N LEU A 159 -14.29 -13.62 -0.33
CA LEU A 159 -13.40 -14.20 0.66
C LEU A 159 -13.21 -13.26 1.84
N ARG A 160 -13.03 -13.83 3.04
CA ARG A 160 -12.62 -13.14 4.25
C ARG A 160 -11.36 -13.77 4.83
N PHE A 161 -10.38 -12.94 5.15
CA PHE A 161 -9.11 -13.37 5.73
C PHE A 161 -9.05 -13.05 7.22
N CYS A 162 -8.95 -14.11 8.03
CA CYS A 162 -8.77 -14.06 9.48
C CYS A 162 -7.36 -14.53 9.84
N GLY A 163 -6.37 -13.63 9.75
CA GLY A 163 -4.98 -13.99 9.96
C GLY A 163 -4.44 -14.89 8.86
N ARG A 164 -4.27 -16.20 9.14
CA ARG A 164 -3.84 -17.20 8.14
C ARG A 164 -5.01 -17.98 7.52
N ALA A 165 -6.20 -17.90 8.11
CA ALA A 165 -7.37 -18.59 7.59
C ALA A 165 -8.06 -17.74 6.52
N CYS A 166 -8.49 -18.40 5.45
CA CYS A 166 -9.33 -17.83 4.40
C CYS A 166 -10.68 -18.55 4.44
N GLU A 167 -11.77 -17.78 4.53
CA GLU A 167 -13.14 -18.27 4.58
C GLU A 167 -13.93 -17.70 3.39
N THR A 168 -14.63 -18.56 2.65
CA THR A 168 -15.55 -18.13 1.61
C THR A 168 -16.89 -17.75 2.25
N LEU A 169 -17.26 -16.46 2.18
CA LEU A 169 -18.53 -15.95 2.70
C LEU A 169 -19.68 -16.10 1.71
N PHE A 170 -19.36 -16.06 0.43
CA PHE A 170 -20.32 -16.17 -0.66
C PHE A 170 -19.63 -16.76 -1.89
N SER A 171 -20.38 -17.58 -2.64
CA SER A 171 -19.99 -18.08 -3.95
C SER A 171 -21.22 -18.06 -4.85
N ALA A 172 -21.05 -17.65 -6.10
CA ALA A 172 -22.08 -17.75 -7.12
C ALA A 172 -21.51 -18.37 -8.39
N GLU A 173 -22.15 -19.46 -8.82
CA GLU A 173 -21.84 -20.15 -10.08
C GLU A 173 -22.38 -19.34 -11.27
N GLY A 174 -21.63 -19.31 -12.37
CA GLY A 174 -22.10 -18.74 -13.64
C GLY A 174 -22.17 -17.21 -13.70
N VAL A 175 -21.78 -16.51 -12.63
CA VAL A 175 -21.59 -15.05 -12.64
C VAL A 175 -20.16 -14.78 -13.10
N ARG A 176 -20.00 -14.13 -14.26
CA ARG A 176 -18.69 -13.78 -14.86
C ARG A 176 -18.57 -12.26 -14.98
N TYR A 177 -17.35 -11.74 -14.78
CA TYR A 177 -16.99 -10.34 -14.93
C TYR A 177 -15.95 -10.16 -16.03
#